data_AF-A0A645HF98-F1
#
_entry.id   AF-A0A645HF98-F1
#
_cell.length_a   1.000
_cell.length_b   1.000
_cell.length_c   1.000
_cell.angle_alpha   90.00
_cell.angle_beta   90.00
_cell.angle_gamma   90.00
#
_symmetry.space_group_name_H-M   'P 1'
#
loop_
_entity.id
_entity.type
_entity.pdbx_description
1 polymer ?
#
loop_
_entity_poly.entity_id
_entity_poly.type
_entity_poly.pdbx_seq_one_letter_code
_entity_poly.pdbx_strand_id
1 'polypeptide(L)' 'MHSHKVRIETLIHRGQAEGKIRPEIDPTVLFRLIFGPIRLLIKQWGLSGYRFELLAEGMKQWRTIRDLIELPGNRPA' A
#
# COMPACT_ATOMS: atom_id res chain seq x y z
N MET A 1 4.79 16.15 2.57
CA MET A 1 4.27 14.95 3.27
C MET A 1 2.79 15.06 3.66
N HIS A 2 2.29 16.24 4.05
CA HIS A 2 0.89 16.40 4.49
C HIS A 2 -0.14 16.14 3.37
N SER A 3 0.11 16.61 2.15
CA SER A 3 -0.82 16.46 1.01
C SER A 3 -1.01 15.01 0.53
N HIS A 4 0.08 14.22 0.48
CA HIS A 4 0.02 12.82 0.06
C HIS A 4 -0.70 11.94 1.08
N LYS A 5 -0.51 12.23 2.38
CA LYS A 5 -1.21 11.55 3.47
C LYS A 5 -2.72 11.73 3.31
N VAL A 6 -3.18 12.99 3.23
CA VAL A 6 -4.61 13.31 3.10
C VAL A 6 -5.23 12.64 1.88
N ARG A 7 -4.59 12.74 0.70
CA ARG A 7 -5.09 12.10 -0.52
C ARG A 7 -5.24 10.59 -0.40
N ILE A 8 -4.24 9.91 0.16
CA ILE A 8 -4.26 8.44 0.29
C ILE A 8 -5.28 8.03 1.36
N GLU A 9 -5.37 8.75 2.48
CA GLU A 9 -6.41 8.51 3.49
C GLU A 9 -7.82 8.68 2.91
N THR A 10 -8.05 9.70 2.07
CA THR A 10 -9.33 9.85 1.35
C THR A 10 -9.64 8.64 0.46
N LEU A 11 -8.65 8.11 -0.26
CA LEU A 11 -8.83 6.90 -1.09
C LEU A 11 -9.12 5.66 -0.24
N ILE A 12 -8.43 5.52 0.90
CA ILE A 12 -8.65 4.43 1.85
C ILE A 12 -10.07 4.51 2.41
N HIS A 13 -10.49 5.69 2.89
CA HIS A 13 -11.85 5.92 3.39
C HIS A 13 -12.92 5.54 2.36
N ARG A 14 -12.72 5.96 1.10
CA ARG A 14 -13.62 5.61 0.01
C ARG A 14 -13.65 4.08 -0.21
N GLY A 15 -12.49 3.43 -0.25
CA GLY A 15 -12.40 1.98 -0.43
C GLY A 15 -13.04 1.20 0.72
N GLN A 16 -12.97 1.70 1.95
CA GLN A 16 -13.66 1.12 3.10
C GLN A 16 -15.18 1.31 3.01
N ALA A 17 -15.64 2.51 2.64
CA ALA A 17 -17.06 2.79 2.43
C ALA A 17 -17.68 1.95 1.29
N GLU A 18 -16.89 1.63 0.26
CA GLU A 18 -17.28 0.76 -0.85
C GLU A 18 -17.15 -0.74 -0.54
N GLY A 19 -16.73 -1.13 0.67
CA GLY A 19 -16.56 -2.54 1.04
C GLY A 19 -15.43 -3.26 0.27
N LYS A 20 -14.45 -2.50 -0.24
CA LYS A 20 -13.29 -3.03 -0.98
C LYS A 20 -12.07 -3.24 -0.08
N ILE A 21 -11.93 -2.40 0.94
CA ILE A 21 -10.86 -2.42 1.93
C ILE A 21 -11.46 -2.74 3.30
N ARG A 22 -10.73 -3.51 4.12
CA ARG A 22 -11.08 -3.86 5.50
C ARG A 22 -11.49 -2.63 6.33
N PRO A 23 -12.76 -2.48 6.73
CA PRO A 23 -13.24 -1.33 7.51
C PRO A 23 -12.77 -1.35 8.97
N GLU A 24 -12.32 -2.50 9.47
CA GLU A 24 -11.84 -2.70 10.85
C GLU A 24 -10.46 -2.09 11.13
N ILE A 25 -9.72 -1.71 10.08
CA ILE A 25 -8.36 -1.15 10.21
C ILE A 25 -8.44 0.38 10.13
N ASP A 26 -7.80 1.06 11.08
CA ASP A 26 -7.71 2.52 11.08
C ASP A 26 -7.08 3.05 9.76
N PRO A 27 -7.67 4.07 9.11
CA PRO A 27 -7.18 4.64 7.85
C PRO A 27 -5.74 5.18 7.92
N THR A 28 -5.35 5.78 9.04
CA THR A 28 -3.98 6.29 9.23
C THR A 28 -3.00 5.12 9.33
N VAL A 29 -3.39 4.03 9.98
CA VAL A 29 -2.60 2.80 10.05
C VAL A 29 -2.49 2.16 8.66
N LEU A 30 -3.58 2.06 7.90
CA LEU A 30 -3.56 1.58 6.51
C LEU A 30 -2.64 2.43 5.62
N PHE A 31 -2.69 3.76 5.75
CA PHE A 31 -1.78 4.66 5.04
C PHE A 31 -0.31 4.31 5.35
N ARG A 32 0.03 4.07 6.62
CA ARG A 32 1.39 3.68 7.02
C ARG A 32 1.79 2.31 6.47
N LEU A 33 0.89 1.33 6.50
CA LEU A 33 1.13 -0.03 5.98
C LEU A 33 1.28 -0.06 4.46
N ILE A 34 0.63 0.85 3.74
CA ILE A 34 0.77 0.96 2.28
C ILE A 34 2.03 1.77 1.94
N PHE A 35 2.14 2.99 2.46
CA PHE A 35 3.14 3.95 2.00
C PHE A 35 4.53 3.74 2.63
N GLY A 36 4.57 3.22 3.87
CA GLY A 36 5.80 2.96 4.60
C GLY A 36 6.71 1.96 3.88
N PRO A 37 6.23 0.74 3.57
CA PRO A 37 7.00 -0.27 2.86
C PRO A 37 7.46 0.18 1.47
N ILE A 38 6.60 0.87 0.70
CA ILE A 38 6.97 1.39 -0.63
C ILE A 38 8.14 2.38 -0.53
N ARG A 39 8.08 3.31 0.44
CA ARG A 39 9.18 4.24 0.69
C ARG A 39 10.46 3.51 1.10
N LEU A 40 10.34 2.49 1.95
CA LEU A 40 11.47 1.68 2.39
C LEU A 40 12.12 0.96 1.20
N LEU A 41 11.33 0.39 0.30
CA LEU A 41 11.83 -0.30 -0.89
C LEU A 41 12.67 0.64 -1.78
N ILE A 42 12.17 1.84 -2.07
CA ILE A 42 12.92 2.84 -2.85
C ILE A 42 14.22 3.21 -2.14
N LYS A 43 14.19 3.36 -0.80
CA LYS A 43 15.40 3.66 -0.03
C LYS A 43 16.41 2.51 -0.08
N GLN A 44 15.96 1.27 0.07
CA GLN A 44 16.79 0.08 -0.07
C GLN A 44 17.39 -0.04 -1.47
N TRP A 45 16.63 0.31 -2.51
CA TRP A 45 17.12 0.34 -3.88
C TRP A 45 18.30 1.28 -4.05
N GLY A 46 18.16 2.53 -3.60
CA GLY A 46 19.26 3.50 -3.60
C GLY A 46 20.47 3.07 -2.76
N LEU A 47 20.23 2.55 -1.54
CA LEU A 47 21.31 2.06 -0.66
C LEU A 47 22.02 0.82 -1.21
N SER A 48 21.31 0.02 -2.02
CA SER A 48 21.91 -1.10 -2.73
C SER A 48 22.74 -0.68 -3.92
N GLY A 49 22.84 0.62 -4.26
CA GLY A 49 23.45 1.03 -5.53
C GLY A 49 22.66 0.53 -6.74
N TYR A 50 21.33 0.51 -6.62
CA TYR A 50 20.40 0.13 -7.68
C TYR A 50 20.53 -1.33 -8.17
N ARG A 51 20.96 -2.25 -7.29
CA ARG A 51 21.34 -3.64 -7.63
C ARG A 51 20.18 -4.63 -7.81
N PHE A 52 18.93 -4.20 -7.67
CA PHE A 52 17.77 -5.08 -7.85
C PHE A 52 16.70 -4.42 -8.72
N GLU A 53 15.87 -5.27 -9.33
CA GLU A 53 14.73 -4.87 -10.15
C GLU A 53 13.64 -4.23 -9.29
N LEU A 54 13.69 -2.90 -9.19
CA LEU A 54 12.80 -2.12 -8.33
C LEU A 54 11.31 -2.38 -8.65
N LEU A 55 10.97 -2.46 -9.94
CA LEU A 55 9.59 -2.70 -10.37
C LEU A 55 9.10 -4.09 -9.98
N ALA A 56 9.94 -5.11 -10.10
CA ALA A 56 9.58 -6.48 -9.74
C ALA A 56 9.33 -6.61 -8.23
N GLU A 57 10.24 -6.09 -7.41
CA GLU A 57 10.07 -6.08 -5.94
C GLU A 57 8.90 -5.20 -5.50
N GLY A 58 8.69 -4.07 -6.18
CA GLY A 58 7.56 -3.17 -5.91
C GLY A 58 6.22 -3.84 -6.20
N MET A 59 6.10 -4.54 -7.33
CA MET A 59 4.89 -5.27 -7.67
C MET A 59 4.62 -6.44 -6.73
N LYS A 60 5.65 -7.17 -6.31
CA LYS A 60 5.54 -8.24 -5.31
C LYS A 60 5.03 -7.70 -3.97
N GLN A 61 5.59 -6.59 -3.50
CA GLN A 61 5.18 -5.93 -2.27
C GLN A 61 3.75 -5.38 -2.37
N TRP A 62 3.40 -4.72 -3.48
CA TRP A 62 2.06 -4.19 -3.72
C TRP A 62 0.99 -5.29 -3.72
N ARG A 63 1.23 -6.40 -4.42
CA ARG A 63 0.31 -7.56 -4.42
C ARG A 63 0.08 -8.08 -3.00
N THR A 64 1.16 -8.24 -2.23
CA THR A 64 1.07 -8.70 -0.84
C THR A 64 0.25 -7.75 0.03
N ILE A 65 0.52 -6.44 -0.05
CA ILE A 65 -0.23 -5.43 0.69
C ILE A 65 -1.71 -5.47 0.30
N ARG A 66 -1.99 -5.54 -1.01
CA ARG A 66 -3.35 -5.61 -1.54
C ARG A 66 -4.10 -6.82 -0.97
N ASP A 67 -3.50 -8.00 -1.00
CA ASP A 67 -4.11 -9.23 -0.49
C ASP A 67 -4.40 -9.17 1.02
N LEU A 68 -3.59 -8.40 1.78
CA LEU A 68 -3.81 -8.18 3.21
C LEU A 68 -4.96 -7.20 3.50
N ILE A 69 -5.11 -6.15 2.70
CA ILE A 69 -6.07 -5.06 2.96
C ILE A 69 -7.43 -5.24 2.26
N GLU A 70 -7.49 -6.00 1.18
CA GLU A 70 -8.73 -6.27 0.44
C GLU A 70 -9.60 -7.31 1.16
N LEU A 71 -10.91 -7.16 1.01
CA LEU A 71 -11.86 -8.16 1.51
C LEU A 71 -11.88 -9.39 0.60
N PRO A 72 -12.08 -10.62 1.14
CA PRO A 72 -11.97 -11.87 0.39
C PRO A 72 -12.85 -11.95 -0.86
N GLY A 73 -14.01 -11.29 -0.88
CA GLY A 73 -14.94 -11.26 -2.00
C GLY A 73 -14.54 -10.33 -3.16
N ASN A 74 -13.43 -9.60 -3.04
CA ASN A 74 -13.02 -8.57 -3.98
C ASN A 74 -11.74 -8.93 -4.77
N ARG A 75 -11.21 -10.16 -4.60
CA ARG A 75 -10.02 -10.64 -5.32
C ARG A 75 -10.41 -11.05 -6.75
N PRO A 76 -9.77 -10.51 -7.80
CA PRO A 76 -9.94 -11.06 -9.14
C PRO A 76 -9.39 -12.49 -9.18
N ALA A 77 -10.13 -13.38 -9.85
CA ALA A 77 -9.74 -14.78 -10.08
C ALA A 77 -8.41 -14.89 -10.85
#